data_AF-B0C799-F1
#
_entry.id   AF-B0C799-F1
#
_cell.length_a   1.000
_cell.length_b   1.000
_cell.length_c   1.000
_cell.angle_alpha   90.00
_cell.angle_beta   90.00
_cell.angle_gamma   90.00
#
_symmetry.space_group_name_H-M   'P 1'
#
loop_
_entity.id
_entity.type
_entity.pdbx_description
1 polymer ?
#
loop_
_entity_poly.entity_id
_entity_poly.type
_entity_poly.pdbx_seq_one_letter_code
_entity_poly.pdbx_strand_id
1 'polypeptide(L)' 'MGIEHINRSLKIFRILSERYRNRRRRYALRCNLIAAIYNYELSLTT' A
#
# COMPACT_ATOMS: atom_id res chain seq x y z
N MET A 1 0.06 4.88 16.04
CA MET A 1 0.14 3.79 15.06
C MET A 1 1.60 3.56 14.69
N GLY A 2 2.21 2.46 15.12
CA GLY A 2 3.59 2.14 14.77
C GLY A 2 3.76 1.78 13.29
N ILE A 3 5.00 1.85 12.79
CA ILE A 3 5.37 1.45 11.42
C ILE A 3 4.88 0.03 11.08
N GLU A 4 4.79 -0.83 12.09
CA GLU A 4 4.35 -2.23 12.01
C GLU A 4 2.89 -2.36 11.55
N HIS A 5 2.00 -1.49 12.06
CA HIS A 5 0.59 -1.51 11.72
C HIS A 5 0.37 -1.10 10.26
N ILE A 6 1.09 -0.07 9.81
CA ILE A 6 1.09 0.39 8.42
C ILE A 6 1.60 -0.73 7.51
N ASN A 7 2.71 -1.38 7.90
CA ASN A 7 3.32 -2.44 7.10
C ASN A 7 2.42 -3.68 6.98
N ARG A 8 1.63 -4.00 8.02
CA ARG A 8 0.62 -5.07 7.97
C ARG A 8 -0.47 -4.75 6.95
N SER A 9 -1.05 -3.56 6.99
CA SER A 9 -2.09 -3.13 6.03
C SER A 9 -1.57 -3.11 4.59
N LEU A 10 -0.31 -2.70 4.40
CA LEU A 10 0.32 -2.66 3.08
C LEU A 10 0.66 -4.07 2.54
N LYS A 11 1.03 -5.03 3.38
CA LYS A 11 1.37 -6.41 2.94
C LYS A 11 0.17 -7.19 2.36
N ILE A 12 -1.06 -6.75 2.58
CA ILE A 12 -2.27 -7.34 1.98
C ILE A 12 -2.24 -7.21 0.46
N PHE A 13 -1.68 -6.11 -0.05
CA PHE A 13 -1.60 -5.90 -1.49
C PHE A 13 -0.54 -6.82 -2.09
N ARG A 14 -0.97 -7.76 -2.94
CA ARG A 14 -0.09 -8.73 -3.61
C ARG A 14 1.07 -8.07 -4.37
N ILE A 15 0.86 -6.84 -4.86
CA ILE A 15 1.92 -6.02 -5.46
C ILE A 15 3.10 -5.75 -4.52
N LEU A 16 2.89 -5.67 -3.21
CA LEU A 16 3.94 -5.50 -2.21
C LEU A 16 4.49 -6.83 -1.71
N SER A 17 3.79 -7.95 -1.93
CA SER A 17 4.24 -9.30 -1.55
C SER A 17 5.06 -10.02 -2.63
N GLU A 18 4.97 -9.61 -3.90
CA GLU A 18 5.64 -10.29 -5.03
C GLU A 18 7.16 -9.95 -5.12
N ARG A 19 7.99 -10.97 -5.42
CA ARG A 19 9.48 -10.86 -5.54
C ARG A 19 9.96 -9.86 -6.61
N TYR A 20 9.14 -9.54 -7.62
CA TYR A 20 9.49 -8.61 -8.71
C TYR A 20 8.72 -7.29 -8.70
N ARG A 21 8.21 -6.89 -7.53
CA ARG A 21 7.36 -5.70 -7.35
C ARG A 21 7.91 -4.39 -7.94
N ASN A 22 9.22 -4.14 -7.86
CA ASN A 22 9.83 -2.90 -8.37
C ASN A 22 10.11 -2.89 -9.89
N ARG A 23 9.98 -4.03 -10.60
CA ARG A 23 10.16 -4.10 -12.07
C ARG A 23 8.85 -3.99 -12.86
N ARG A 24 7.71 -3.77 -12.21
CA ARG A 24 6.41 -3.64 -12.90
C ARG A 24 6.24 -2.25 -13.53
N ARG A 25 5.95 -2.22 -14.83
CA ARG A 25 5.49 -1.01 -15.54
C ARG A 25 4.27 -0.42 -14.81
N ARG A 26 4.28 0.89 -14.51
CA ARG A 26 3.28 1.61 -13.69
C ARG A 26 3.30 1.28 -12.18
N TYR A 27 4.44 0.89 -11.62
CA TYR A 27 4.57 0.68 -10.16
C TYR A 27 4.14 1.92 -9.37
N ALA A 28 4.66 3.09 -9.72
CA ALA A 28 4.32 4.36 -9.08
C ALA A 28 2.80 4.61 -9.03
N LEU A 29 2.10 4.45 -10.16
CA LEU A 29 0.64 4.63 -10.21
C LEU A 29 -0.10 3.68 -9.26
N ARG A 30 0.29 2.40 -9.24
CA ARG A 30 -0.35 1.41 -8.36
C ARG A 30 -0.09 1.71 -6.88
N CYS A 31 1.14 2.12 -6.54
CA CYS A 31 1.47 2.58 -5.19
C CYS A 31 0.67 3.82 -4.79
N ASN A 32 0.51 4.77 -5.71
CA ASN A 32 -0.25 5.99 -5.47
C ASN A 32 -1.74 5.70 -5.19
N LEU A 33 -2.33 4.76 -5.93
CA LEU A 33 -3.71 4.31 -5.69
C LEU A 33 -3.85 3.60 -4.34
N ILE A 34 -2.90 2.74 -3.97
CA ILE A 34 -2.89 2.07 -2.67
C ILE A 34 -2.77 3.09 -1.53
N ALA A 35 -1.90 4.09 -1.67
CA ALA A 35 -1.76 5.16 -0.69
C ALA A 35 -3.06 5.98 -0.57
N ALA A 36 -3.71 6.30 -1.70
CA ALA A 36 -5.00 7.01 -1.69
C ALA A 36 -6.08 6.23 -0.93
N ILE A 37 -6.21 4.92 -1.17
CA ILE A 37 -7.16 4.06 -0.45
C ILE A 37 -6.83 4.02 1.04
N TYR A 38 -5.56 3.81 1.41
CA TYR A 38 -5.15 3.78 2.81
C TYR A 38 -5.44 5.09 3.53
N ASN A 39 -5.15 6.23 2.90
CA ASN A 39 -5.44 7.55 3.46
C ASN A 39 -6.95 7.79 3.60
N TYR A 40 -7.75 7.32 2.65
CA TYR A 40 -9.21 7.40 2.71
C TYR A 40 -9.76 6.58 3.89
N GLU A 41 -9.35 5.32 4.04
CA GLU A 41 -9.75 4.47 5.16
C GLU A 41 -9.31 5.07 6.51
N LEU A 42 -8.09 5.61 6.58
CA LEU A 42 -7.59 6.29 7.77
C LEU A 42 -8.46 7.51 8.12
N SER A 43 -8.84 8.31 7.13
CA SER A 43 -9.71 9.47 7.31
C SER A 43 -11.13 9.11 7.73
N LEU A 44 -11.63 7.92 7.38
CA LEU A 44 -12.95 7.45 7.83
C LEU A 44 -12.93 6.94 9.27
N THR A 45 -11.77 6.51 9.74
CA THR A 45 -11.59 5.94 11.09
C THR A 45 -11.22 7.00 12.13
N THR A 46 -10.82 8.19 11.69
CA THR A 46 -10.45 9.34 12.53
C THR A 46 -11.64 10.27 12.67
#